data_AF-I7ISP6-F1
#
_entry.id   AF-I7ISP6-F1
#
_cell.length_a   1.000
_cell.length_b   1.000
_cell.length_c   1.000
_cell.angle_alpha   90.00
_cell.angle_beta   90.00
_cell.angle_gamma   90.00
#
_symmetry.space_group_name_H-M   'P 1'
#
loop_
_entity.id
_entity.type
_entity.pdbx_description
1 polymer ?
#
loop_
_entity_poly.entity_id
_entity_poly.type
_entity_poly.pdbx_seq_one_letter_code
_entity_poly.pdbx_strand_id
1 'polypeptide(L)'
;MGGDYDEIGEEFLYTVRVGMLSEVAEFINENPSLNINYINEDGNTAIHYAAANNKGDVLRFLIEKGSIFNVKNKSGNTPLQWAVQTNSLNSVEVLLSVKEGEFLRHFDLLATNVYGKSVIGDAFERGNTDIIQLILSHPCSEQLVAHNTVDASNDPFKIIQQFDLNFIIHNTKIVIREVALNATGDLSVSIIPDSSEPDFTGVIVWEAAICLSNWIADLTGQFDNKVVLELGAGCGLPGITAAIFNTSKVILTDYSPISLENLKHNVQVNYSTIKSQVEVLKLDWNDYKGLDPRSIDIIIASDIIYDKMQPLNIINTVTHLLKVGGKFLYTYTDERAGIDEFIALIKGFNLEISKIPNKYRKLDIPNISADCIQLKFPIIFDDQSADITTNPQSNDSTNDMIELDGEVDRHGSGYRNIVSRGILKMLCATKL
;
A
#
# COMPACT_ATOMS: atom_id res chain seq x y z
N MET A 1 18.81 -7.40 51.96
CA MET A 1 19.21 -8.43 50.99
C MET A 1 18.82 -8.07 49.54
N GLY A 2 18.52 -6.80 49.22
CA GLY A 2 18.08 -6.39 47.87
C GLY A 2 19.05 -5.42 47.19
N GLY A 3 20.36 -5.65 47.30
CA GLY A 3 21.39 -4.84 46.62
C GLY A 3 22.17 -5.68 45.61
N ASP A 4 22.75 -6.79 46.07
CA ASP A 4 23.61 -7.66 45.25
C ASP A 4 22.87 -8.33 44.06
N TYR A 5 21.57 -8.61 44.19
CA TYR A 5 20.80 -9.27 43.12
C TYR A 5 20.45 -8.32 41.97
N ASP A 6 20.32 -7.01 42.24
CA ASP A 6 20.09 -6.02 41.20
C ASP A 6 21.40 -5.69 40.47
N GLU A 7 22.54 -5.71 41.18
CA GLU A 7 23.86 -5.46 40.57
C GLU A 7 24.27 -6.57 39.58
N ILE A 8 24.10 -7.85 39.94
CA ILE A 8 24.37 -8.98 39.03
C ILE A 8 23.43 -8.95 37.81
N GLY A 9 22.18 -8.53 38.00
CA GLY A 9 21.22 -8.37 36.91
C GLY A 9 21.65 -7.29 35.92
N GLU A 10 22.04 -6.11 36.40
CA GLU A 10 22.54 -5.02 35.55
C GLU A 10 23.86 -5.40 34.84
N GLU A 11 24.77 -6.08 35.53
CA GLU A 11 26.01 -6.58 34.94
C GLU A 11 25.74 -7.62 33.84
N PHE A 12 24.72 -8.47 34.04
CA PHE A 12 24.27 -9.41 33.01
C PHE A 12 23.73 -8.68 31.77
N LEU A 13 22.87 -7.67 31.95
CA LEU A 13 22.35 -6.86 30.83
C LEU A 13 23.48 -6.13 30.10
N TYR A 14 24.45 -5.59 30.84
CA TYR A 14 25.64 -4.97 30.27
C TYR A 14 26.47 -5.97 29.45
N THR A 15 26.73 -7.15 30.00
CA THR A 15 27.48 -8.23 29.35
C THR A 15 26.80 -8.65 28.06
N VAL A 16 25.47 -8.81 28.04
CA VAL A 16 24.72 -9.10 26.82
C VAL A 16 24.83 -7.95 25.80
N ARG A 17 24.76 -6.70 26.25
CA ARG A 17 24.87 -5.53 25.39
C ARG A 17 26.24 -5.42 24.70
N VAL A 18 27.34 -5.68 25.41
CA VAL A 18 28.71 -5.43 24.88
C VAL A 18 29.49 -6.69 24.52
N GLY A 19 29.31 -7.79 25.25
CA GLY A 19 30.12 -9.01 25.12
C GLY A 19 29.71 -9.97 24.01
N MET A 20 30.60 -10.89 23.67
CA MET A 20 30.34 -11.95 22.68
C MET A 20 29.61 -13.15 23.33
N LEU A 21 29.13 -14.09 22.52
CA LEU A 21 28.44 -15.30 23.00
C LEU A 21 29.22 -16.06 24.09
N SER A 22 30.54 -16.18 23.97
CA SER A 22 31.37 -16.86 24.97
C SER A 22 31.33 -16.20 26.34
N GLU A 23 31.41 -14.86 26.38
CA GLU A 23 31.38 -14.07 27.61
C GLU A 23 29.99 -14.15 28.27
N VAL A 24 28.92 -14.06 27.46
CA VAL A 24 27.55 -14.22 27.96
C VAL A 24 27.34 -15.63 28.53
N ALA A 25 27.85 -16.67 27.86
CA ALA A 25 27.74 -18.05 28.32
C ALA A 25 28.55 -18.31 29.60
N GLU A 26 29.77 -17.78 29.68
CA GLU A 26 30.62 -17.84 30.87
C GLU A 26 29.94 -17.15 32.05
N PHE A 27 29.43 -15.92 31.86
CA PHE A 27 28.73 -15.17 32.89
C PHE A 27 27.52 -15.95 33.46
N ILE A 28 26.71 -16.57 32.60
CA ILE A 28 25.56 -17.38 33.03
C ILE A 28 26.02 -18.63 33.82
N ASN A 29 27.14 -19.26 33.43
CA ASN A 29 27.66 -20.44 34.11
C ASN A 29 28.27 -20.11 35.48
N GLU A 30 28.93 -18.96 35.60
CA GLU A 30 29.51 -18.48 36.87
C GLU A 30 28.44 -18.01 37.86
N ASN A 31 27.26 -17.63 37.36
CA ASN A 31 26.15 -17.12 38.15
C ASN A 31 24.91 -18.06 38.08
N PRO A 32 24.94 -19.25 38.72
CA PRO A 32 23.86 -20.23 38.61
C PRO A 32 22.52 -19.77 39.19
N SER A 33 22.51 -18.73 40.03
CA SER A 33 21.30 -18.09 40.57
C SER A 33 20.78 -16.92 39.74
N LEU A 34 21.41 -16.62 38.59
CA LEU A 34 21.01 -15.53 37.71
C LEU A 34 19.58 -15.75 37.20
N ASN A 35 18.73 -14.74 37.34
CA ASN A 35 17.46 -14.71 36.66
C ASN A 35 17.68 -14.27 35.20
N ILE A 36 17.56 -15.22 34.27
CA ILE A 36 17.73 -14.96 32.83
C ILE A 36 16.76 -13.89 32.30
N ASN A 37 15.60 -13.75 32.97
CA ASN A 37 14.55 -12.78 32.65
C ASN A 37 14.60 -11.53 33.54
N TYR A 38 15.78 -11.19 34.07
CA TYR A 38 15.98 -9.95 34.82
C TYR A 38 15.48 -8.73 34.02
N ILE A 39 14.80 -7.83 34.72
CA ILE A 39 14.25 -6.59 34.19
C ILE A 39 14.89 -5.41 34.92
N ASN A 40 15.46 -4.46 34.17
CA ASN A 40 15.97 -3.24 34.79
C ASN A 40 14.88 -2.22 35.09
N GLU A 41 15.29 -1.07 35.62
CA GLU A 41 14.40 0.05 35.93
C GLU A 41 13.61 0.57 34.72
N ASP A 42 14.05 0.34 33.49
CA ASP A 42 13.32 0.72 32.26
C ASP A 42 12.42 -0.41 31.73
N GLY A 43 12.38 -1.56 32.42
CA GLY A 43 11.68 -2.76 31.98
C GLY A 43 12.37 -3.50 30.83
N ASN A 44 13.65 -3.22 30.58
CA ASN A 44 14.43 -3.90 29.54
C ASN A 44 15.00 -5.22 30.08
N THR A 45 15.11 -6.20 29.19
CA THR A 45 15.68 -7.53 29.45
C THR A 45 16.92 -7.78 28.61
N ALA A 46 17.63 -8.87 28.86
CA ALA A 46 18.78 -9.27 28.05
C ALA A 46 18.43 -9.38 26.55
N ILE A 47 17.26 -9.95 26.21
CA ILE A 47 16.83 -10.06 24.81
C ILE A 47 16.64 -8.69 24.16
N HIS A 48 16.13 -7.68 24.88
CA HIS A 48 16.06 -6.32 24.35
C HIS A 48 17.44 -5.80 23.92
N TYR A 49 18.46 -5.95 24.78
CA TYR A 49 19.82 -5.50 24.46
C TYR A 49 20.46 -6.32 23.34
N ALA A 50 20.33 -7.64 23.33
CA ALA A 50 20.82 -8.49 22.23
C ALA A 50 20.15 -8.10 20.90
N ALA A 51 18.84 -7.84 20.93
CA ALA A 51 18.05 -7.49 19.76
C ALA A 51 18.51 -6.15 19.16
N ALA A 52 18.63 -5.12 19.99
CA ALA A 52 19.05 -3.77 19.58
C ALA A 52 20.50 -3.68 19.07
N ASN A 53 21.36 -4.65 19.43
CA ASN A 53 22.78 -4.67 19.06
C ASN A 53 23.10 -5.72 17.98
N ASN A 54 22.08 -6.21 17.26
CA ASN A 54 22.22 -7.17 16.16
C ASN A 54 22.94 -8.50 16.51
N LYS A 55 22.85 -8.93 17.78
CA LYS A 55 23.56 -10.12 18.30
C LYS A 55 22.72 -11.39 18.17
N GLY A 56 22.47 -11.82 16.94
CA GLY A 56 21.57 -12.97 16.67
C GLY A 56 22.02 -14.30 17.31
N ASP A 57 23.32 -14.53 17.46
CA ASP A 57 23.89 -15.69 18.16
C ASP A 57 23.62 -15.68 19.67
N VAL A 58 23.87 -14.54 20.33
CA VAL A 58 23.50 -14.31 21.74
C VAL A 58 22.00 -14.43 21.93
N LEU A 59 21.22 -13.88 20.99
CA LEU A 59 19.77 -13.90 21.05
C LEU A 59 19.21 -15.34 20.98
N ARG A 60 19.72 -16.17 20.05
CA ARG A 60 19.40 -17.62 20.00
C ARG A 60 19.74 -18.31 21.31
N PHE A 61 20.95 -18.11 21.82
CA PHE A 61 21.41 -18.73 23.05
C PHE A 61 20.54 -18.34 24.27
N LEU A 62 20.19 -17.07 24.41
CA LEU A 62 19.31 -16.59 25.48
C LEU A 62 17.92 -17.24 25.40
N ILE A 63 17.35 -17.38 24.21
CA ILE A 63 16.06 -18.05 23.99
C ILE A 63 16.14 -19.53 24.36
N GLU A 64 17.21 -20.23 23.96
CA GLU A 64 17.45 -21.63 24.35
C GLU A 64 17.58 -21.80 25.86
N LYS A 65 18.07 -20.78 26.58
CA LYS A 65 18.15 -20.73 28.05
C LYS A 65 16.83 -20.35 28.74
N GLY A 66 15.74 -20.17 27.99
CA GLY A 66 14.41 -19.89 28.54
C GLY A 66 14.12 -18.40 28.74
N SER A 67 14.83 -17.52 28.02
CA SER A 67 14.52 -16.09 28.03
C SER A 67 13.19 -15.81 27.31
N ILE A 68 12.38 -14.94 27.89
CA ILE A 68 11.10 -14.48 27.30
C ILE A 68 11.43 -13.43 26.23
N PHE A 69 11.10 -13.74 24.98
CA PHE A 69 11.53 -12.97 23.81
C PHE A 69 10.50 -11.95 23.29
N ASN A 70 9.28 -11.95 23.84
CA ASN A 70 8.18 -11.07 23.43
C ASN A 70 7.67 -10.18 24.57
N VAL A 71 8.57 -9.77 25.47
CA VAL A 71 8.26 -8.85 26.57
C VAL A 71 8.16 -7.41 26.07
N LYS A 72 7.35 -6.56 26.73
CA LYS A 72 7.33 -5.10 26.49
C LYS A 72 8.09 -4.38 27.60
N ASN A 73 8.96 -3.43 27.25
CA ASN A 73 9.57 -2.53 28.23
C ASN A 73 8.60 -1.41 28.68
N LYS A 74 9.04 -0.50 29.56
CA LYS A 74 8.18 0.60 30.06
C LYS A 74 7.69 1.56 28.98
N SER A 75 8.43 1.68 27.87
CA SER A 75 7.99 2.43 26.69
C SER A 75 7.05 1.64 25.79
N GLY A 76 6.75 0.38 26.09
CA GLY A 76 5.90 -0.49 25.27
C GLY A 76 6.63 -1.11 24.07
N ASN A 77 7.94 -0.96 23.94
CA ASN A 77 8.72 -1.59 22.88
C ASN A 77 8.97 -3.07 23.21
N THR A 78 8.84 -3.94 22.22
CA THR A 78 9.31 -5.33 22.29
C THR A 78 10.77 -5.43 21.84
N PRO A 79 11.47 -6.55 22.09
CA PRO A 79 12.79 -6.75 21.50
C PRO A 79 12.79 -6.71 19.98
N LEU A 80 11.73 -7.22 19.33
CA LEU A 80 11.57 -7.12 17.88
C LEU A 80 11.47 -5.65 17.43
N GLN A 81 10.69 -4.84 18.14
CA GLN A 81 10.59 -3.39 17.88
C GLN A 81 11.96 -2.71 17.95
N TRP A 82 12.77 -3.03 18.96
CA TRP A 82 14.12 -2.47 19.10
C TRP A 82 15.08 -2.96 18.02
N ALA A 83 15.02 -4.23 17.63
CA ALA A 83 15.80 -4.73 16.49
C ALA A 83 15.45 -3.97 15.21
N VAL A 84 14.16 -3.69 14.97
CA VAL A 84 13.71 -2.89 13.83
C VAL A 84 14.19 -1.45 13.91
N GLN A 85 13.99 -0.77 15.06
CA GLN A 85 14.41 0.62 15.26
C GLN A 85 15.92 0.83 15.07
N THR A 86 16.72 -0.21 15.35
CA THR A 86 18.18 -0.19 15.23
C THR A 86 18.71 -0.77 13.92
N ASN A 87 17.83 -1.19 12.99
CA ASN A 87 18.20 -1.88 11.75
C ASN A 87 19.03 -3.17 11.98
N SER A 88 18.76 -3.87 13.06
CA SER A 88 19.44 -5.11 13.47
C SER A 88 18.88 -6.34 12.74
N LEU A 89 19.23 -6.48 11.45
CA LEU A 89 18.69 -7.50 10.54
C LEU A 89 18.79 -8.95 11.07
N ASN A 90 19.96 -9.37 11.57
CA ASN A 90 20.18 -10.73 12.07
C ASN A 90 19.33 -10.99 13.33
N SER A 91 19.18 -10.00 14.20
CA SER A 91 18.27 -10.10 15.35
C SER A 91 16.80 -10.21 14.94
N VAL A 92 16.37 -9.46 13.90
CA VAL A 92 15.01 -9.59 13.35
C VAL A 92 14.78 -10.99 12.79
N GLU A 93 15.70 -11.50 11.98
CA GLU A 93 15.63 -12.84 11.41
C GLU A 93 15.52 -13.91 12.51
N VAL A 94 16.38 -13.82 13.55
CA VAL A 94 16.32 -14.75 14.67
C VAL A 94 14.99 -14.67 15.40
N LEU A 95 14.55 -13.48 15.80
CA LEU A 95 13.30 -13.32 16.54
C LEU A 95 12.10 -13.88 15.77
N LEU A 96 12.02 -13.62 14.46
CA LEU A 96 10.96 -14.16 13.60
C LEU A 96 11.11 -15.67 13.36
N SER A 97 12.30 -16.25 13.51
CA SER A 97 12.48 -17.71 13.36
C SER A 97 12.09 -18.53 14.60
N VAL A 98 11.85 -17.89 15.75
CA VAL A 98 11.60 -18.56 17.03
C VAL A 98 10.20 -19.16 17.07
N LYS A 99 10.11 -20.43 17.49
CA LYS A 99 8.85 -21.17 17.65
C LYS A 99 8.49 -21.32 19.13
N GLU A 100 7.24 -21.03 19.47
CA GLU A 100 6.64 -21.38 20.77
C GLU A 100 5.53 -22.40 20.51
N GLY A 101 5.79 -23.68 20.81
CA GLY A 101 4.88 -24.78 20.46
C GLY A 101 4.68 -24.95 18.94
N GLU A 102 3.45 -25.24 18.50
CA GLU A 102 3.09 -25.42 17.08
C GLU A 102 2.75 -24.10 16.34
N PHE A 103 2.74 -22.95 17.02
CA PHE A 103 2.29 -21.69 16.43
C PHE A 103 3.46 -20.73 16.16
N LEU A 104 3.38 -20.00 15.05
CA LEU A 104 4.33 -18.95 14.61
C LEU A 104 3.80 -17.53 14.90
N ARG A 105 2.80 -17.37 15.78
CA ARG A 105 1.97 -16.15 15.86
C ARG A 105 2.11 -15.41 17.20
N HIS A 106 3.33 -15.12 17.61
CA HIS A 106 3.56 -14.53 18.94
C HIS A 106 3.78 -13.02 18.92
N PHE A 107 4.25 -12.46 17.80
CA PHE A 107 4.50 -11.03 17.69
C PHE A 107 3.25 -10.28 17.23
N ASP A 108 2.84 -9.27 18.00
CA ASP A 108 1.88 -8.26 17.55
C ASP A 108 2.63 -7.17 16.78
N LEU A 109 2.51 -7.18 15.45
CA LEU A 109 3.21 -6.23 14.60
C LEU A 109 2.58 -4.83 14.60
N LEU A 110 1.34 -4.72 15.08
CA LEU A 110 0.51 -3.51 15.04
C LEU A 110 0.43 -2.81 16.40
N ALA A 111 0.68 -3.53 17.50
CA ALA A 111 0.75 -2.93 18.83
C ALA A 111 1.68 -1.71 18.83
N THR A 112 1.15 -0.59 19.29
CA THR A 112 1.91 0.65 19.41
C THR A 112 2.56 0.77 20.77
N ASN A 113 3.77 1.33 20.77
CA ASN A 113 4.46 1.77 21.96
C ASN A 113 3.87 3.12 22.47
N VAL A 114 4.40 3.67 23.56
CA VAL A 114 3.90 4.95 24.13
C VAL A 114 4.06 6.16 23.20
N TYR A 115 4.81 6.01 22.11
CA TYR A 115 5.02 7.03 21.08
C TYR A 115 4.12 6.84 19.85
N GLY A 116 3.20 5.86 19.88
CA GLY A 116 2.31 5.55 18.75
C GLY A 116 3.00 4.80 17.60
N LYS A 117 4.17 4.19 17.84
CA LYS A 117 4.93 3.44 16.82
C LYS A 117 4.77 1.94 17.01
N SER A 118 4.48 1.23 15.92
CA SER A 118 4.38 -0.24 15.86
C SER A 118 5.59 -0.86 15.17
N VAL A 119 5.75 -2.18 15.21
CA VAL A 119 6.93 -2.87 14.63
C VAL A 119 6.97 -2.61 13.14
N ILE A 120 5.82 -2.77 12.48
CA ILE A 120 5.70 -2.50 11.06
C ILE A 120 5.86 -1.00 10.74
N GLY A 121 5.32 -0.12 11.59
CA GLY A 121 5.43 1.33 11.42
C GLY A 121 6.88 1.81 11.45
N ASP A 122 7.66 1.35 12.44
CA ASP A 122 9.08 1.67 12.50
C ASP A 122 9.87 0.99 11.37
N ALA A 123 9.50 -0.22 10.94
CA ALA A 123 10.18 -0.87 9.80
C ALA A 123 10.07 -0.01 8.53
N PHE A 124 8.87 0.50 8.23
CA PHE A 124 8.64 1.40 7.11
C PHE A 124 9.35 2.76 7.28
N GLU A 125 9.33 3.34 8.48
CA GLU A 125 10.01 4.62 8.76
C GLU A 125 11.53 4.50 8.59
N ARG A 126 12.11 3.37 8.99
CA ARG A 126 13.55 3.11 8.85
C ARG A 126 13.96 2.78 7.42
N GLY A 127 13.02 2.36 6.57
CA GLY A 127 13.26 2.09 5.15
C GLY A 127 14.21 0.92 4.86
N ASN A 128 14.42 0.02 5.83
CA ASN A 128 15.25 -1.17 5.63
C ASN A 128 14.43 -2.28 4.97
N THR A 129 14.61 -2.45 3.67
CA THR A 129 13.82 -3.36 2.82
C THR A 129 13.96 -4.82 3.22
N ASP A 130 15.14 -5.25 3.68
CA ASP A 130 15.36 -6.64 4.10
C ASP A 130 14.54 -6.96 5.35
N ILE A 131 14.49 -6.03 6.30
CA ILE A 131 13.66 -6.15 7.51
C ILE A 131 12.17 -6.13 7.16
N ILE A 132 11.75 -5.21 6.29
CA ILE A 132 10.35 -5.14 5.82
C ILE A 132 9.96 -6.46 5.15
N GLN A 133 10.81 -6.97 4.26
CA GLN A 133 10.56 -8.23 3.55
C GLN A 133 10.50 -9.41 4.52
N LEU A 134 11.40 -9.49 5.50
CA LEU A 134 11.37 -10.53 6.54
C LEU A 134 10.08 -10.50 7.35
N ILE A 135 9.65 -9.30 7.79
CA ILE A 135 8.41 -9.13 8.56
C ILE A 135 7.20 -9.52 7.70
N LEU A 136 7.09 -9.02 6.46
CA LEU A 136 5.95 -9.29 5.58
C LEU A 136 5.88 -10.75 5.12
N SER A 137 7.02 -11.43 5.02
CA SER A 137 7.09 -12.86 4.65
C SER A 137 6.81 -13.81 5.82
N HIS A 138 6.76 -13.29 7.06
CA HIS A 138 6.53 -14.10 8.25
C HIS A 138 5.03 -14.25 8.54
N PRO A 139 4.51 -15.41 9.01
CA PRO A 139 3.07 -15.60 9.28
C PRO A 139 2.43 -14.60 10.26
N CYS A 140 3.21 -13.89 11.07
CA CYS A 140 2.67 -12.80 11.90
C CYS A 140 2.22 -11.59 11.06
N SER A 141 2.65 -11.45 9.80
CA SER A 141 2.14 -10.45 8.85
C SER A 141 0.69 -10.68 8.48
N GLU A 142 0.14 -11.89 8.68
CA GLU A 142 -1.30 -12.13 8.55
C GLU A 142 -2.11 -11.25 9.51
N GLN A 143 -1.53 -10.78 10.62
CA GLN A 143 -2.19 -9.81 11.50
C GLN A 143 -2.34 -8.43 10.85
N LEU A 144 -1.46 -8.06 9.92
CA LEU A 144 -1.65 -6.88 9.07
C LEU A 144 -2.91 -7.03 8.20
N VAL A 145 -3.36 -8.27 8.02
CA VAL A 145 -4.62 -8.64 7.35
C VAL A 145 -5.75 -8.93 8.36
N ALA A 146 -5.44 -9.24 9.64
CA ALA A 146 -6.37 -9.90 10.57
C ALA A 146 -6.54 -9.31 11.99
N HIS A 147 -5.81 -8.27 12.45
CA HIS A 147 -6.05 -7.69 13.79
C HIS A 147 -7.14 -6.62 13.81
N ASN A 148 -8.36 -7.14 13.74
CA ASN A 148 -9.55 -6.62 14.39
C ASN A 148 -9.57 -7.05 15.87
N THR A 149 -10.16 -6.22 16.74
CA THR A 149 -10.40 -6.36 18.21
C THR A 149 -9.29 -5.71 19.08
N VAL A 150 -9.53 -4.87 20.10
CA VAL A 150 -10.72 -4.35 20.81
C VAL A 150 -10.41 -2.89 21.17
N ASP A 151 -11.14 -1.91 20.61
CA ASP A 151 -11.25 -0.58 21.22
C ASP A 151 -12.72 -0.17 21.16
N ALA A 152 -13.25 0.26 22.30
CA ALA A 152 -14.67 0.54 22.51
C ALA A 152 -15.13 1.86 21.85
N SER A 153 -14.39 2.35 20.86
CA SER A 153 -14.85 3.33 19.88
C SER A 153 -15.16 2.58 18.58
N ASN A 154 -16.43 2.19 18.39
CA ASN A 154 -16.97 1.54 17.18
C ASN A 154 -16.89 2.45 15.92
N ASP A 155 -15.74 3.05 15.63
CA ASP A 155 -15.54 3.86 14.43
C ASP A 155 -14.68 3.09 13.42
N PRO A 156 -15.28 2.38 12.44
CA PRO A 156 -14.56 1.73 11.35
C PRO A 156 -13.83 2.74 10.44
N PHE A 157 -14.04 4.04 10.65
CA PHE A 157 -13.41 5.14 9.93
C PHE A 157 -12.25 5.78 10.71
N LYS A 158 -11.88 5.24 11.88
CA LYS A 158 -10.71 5.71 12.63
C LYS A 158 -9.45 5.49 11.80
N ILE A 159 -8.80 6.60 11.43
CA ILE A 159 -7.46 6.58 10.82
C ILE A 159 -6.48 6.04 11.85
N ILE A 160 -5.90 4.88 11.58
CA ILE A 160 -4.89 4.24 12.44
C ILE A 160 -3.47 4.58 11.99
N GLN A 161 -3.30 4.94 10.72
CA GLN A 161 -2.04 5.39 10.16
C GLN A 161 -2.28 6.33 8.99
N GLN A 162 -1.37 7.28 8.78
CA GLN A 162 -1.37 8.14 7.60
C GLN A 162 0.05 8.33 7.09
N PHE A 163 0.18 8.44 5.77
CA PHE A 163 1.43 8.68 5.08
C PHE A 163 1.23 9.71 3.98
N ASP A 164 2.13 10.68 3.88
CA ASP A 164 2.10 11.66 2.79
C ASP A 164 3.06 11.22 1.69
N LEU A 165 2.60 11.20 0.44
CA LEU A 165 3.39 11.00 -0.76
C LEU A 165 3.59 12.33 -1.46
N ASN A 166 4.85 12.75 -1.64
CA ASN A 166 5.17 13.99 -2.35
C ASN A 166 5.43 13.65 -3.82
N PHE A 167 4.49 13.86 -4.73
CA PHE A 167 4.71 13.68 -6.17
C PHE A 167 5.29 14.95 -6.78
N ILE A 168 6.32 14.84 -7.62
CA ILE A 168 6.76 15.93 -8.49
C ILE A 168 6.17 15.71 -9.89
N ILE A 169 5.17 16.52 -10.24
CA ILE A 169 4.46 16.43 -11.52
C ILE A 169 4.52 17.80 -12.19
N HIS A 170 5.01 17.88 -13.43
CA HIS A 170 5.20 19.14 -14.15
C HIS A 170 5.95 20.20 -13.31
N ASN A 171 7.08 19.82 -12.71
CA ASN A 171 7.90 20.64 -11.80
C ASN A 171 7.14 21.19 -10.59
N THR A 172 6.00 20.60 -10.25
CA THR A 172 5.12 21.05 -9.19
C THR A 172 4.97 19.93 -8.16
N LYS A 173 5.16 20.27 -6.89
CA LYS A 173 4.97 19.31 -5.79
C LYS A 173 3.47 19.17 -5.48
N ILE A 174 2.96 17.95 -5.53
CA ILE A 174 1.61 17.57 -5.11
C ILE A 174 1.74 16.58 -3.95
N VAL A 175 1.09 16.86 -2.82
CA VAL A 175 1.11 16.01 -1.63
C VAL A 175 -0.18 15.20 -1.55
N ILE A 176 -0.09 13.88 -1.48
CA ILE A 176 -1.25 13.00 -1.35
C ILE A 176 -1.13 12.20 -0.07
N ARG A 177 -2.13 12.34 0.80
CA ARG A 177 -2.26 11.53 2.00
C ARG A 177 -2.88 10.18 1.65
N GLU A 178 -2.17 9.12 1.98
CA GLU A 178 -2.71 7.77 2.13
C GLU A 178 -3.12 7.56 3.60
N VAL A 179 -4.27 6.91 3.82
CA VAL A 179 -4.74 6.56 5.16
C VAL A 179 -4.99 5.07 5.27
N ALA A 180 -4.55 4.48 6.38
CA ALA A 180 -4.96 3.15 6.81
C ALA A 180 -6.07 3.29 7.86
N LEU A 181 -7.12 2.49 7.73
CA LEU A 181 -8.33 2.56 8.55
C LEU A 181 -8.47 1.32 9.43
N ASN A 182 -9.17 1.49 10.56
CA ASN A 182 -9.52 0.41 11.47
C ASN A 182 -10.68 -0.43 10.90
N ALA A 183 -10.40 -1.49 10.14
CA ALA A 183 -11.46 -2.28 9.50
C ALA A 183 -12.19 -3.24 10.45
N THR A 184 -12.84 -2.76 11.53
CA THR A 184 -13.57 -3.62 12.49
C THR A 184 -14.72 -4.38 11.82
N GLY A 185 -14.56 -5.69 11.57
CA GLY A 185 -15.65 -6.54 11.11
C GLY A 185 -15.17 -7.87 10.53
N ASP A 186 -15.88 -8.93 10.90
CA ASP A 186 -15.77 -10.27 10.34
C ASP A 186 -15.94 -10.24 8.80
N LEU A 187 -14.91 -10.66 8.05
CA LEU A 187 -14.99 -10.84 6.59
C LEU A 187 -15.83 -12.07 6.18
N SER A 188 -16.54 -12.70 7.12
CA SER A 188 -17.43 -13.86 6.86
C SER A 188 -18.91 -13.67 7.19
N VAL A 189 -19.38 -12.46 7.55
CA VAL A 189 -20.83 -12.21 7.70
C VAL A 189 -21.31 -11.12 6.74
N SER A 190 -21.82 -11.62 5.62
CA SER A 190 -22.70 -10.98 4.65
C SER A 190 -23.70 -10.00 5.27
N ILE A 191 -23.60 -8.71 4.97
CA ILE A 191 -24.78 -7.87 4.72
C ILE A 191 -24.45 -6.89 3.60
N ILE A 192 -24.99 -7.20 2.43
CA ILE A 192 -25.51 -6.20 1.52
C ILE A 192 -26.98 -6.49 1.28
N PRO A 193 -27.73 -5.49 0.87
CA PRO A 193 -28.52 -5.57 -0.35
C PRO A 193 -27.67 -5.03 -1.53
N ASP A 194 -27.00 -5.91 -2.30
CA ASP A 194 -26.22 -5.70 -3.57
C ASP A 194 -24.75 -5.13 -3.73
N SER A 195 -23.77 -5.30 -2.81
CA SER A 195 -22.26 -5.27 -2.95
C SER A 195 -21.51 -5.21 -1.58
N SER A 196 -20.86 -6.29 -1.09
CA SER A 196 -20.50 -6.53 0.36
C SER A 196 -19.03 -6.41 0.68
N GLU A 197 -18.40 -5.27 0.40
CA GLU A 197 -17.16 -4.90 1.10
C GLU A 197 -17.16 -3.39 1.36
N PRO A 198 -16.68 -2.91 2.52
CA PRO A 198 -16.34 -1.51 2.67
C PRO A 198 -15.19 -1.18 1.71
N ASP A 199 -15.44 -0.31 0.73
CA ASP A 199 -14.44 0.10 -0.25
C ASP A 199 -13.38 1.00 0.39
N PHE A 200 -12.26 0.38 0.77
CA PHE A 200 -11.06 1.04 1.28
C PHE A 200 -10.02 1.34 0.17
N THR A 201 -10.33 1.02 -1.10
CA THR A 201 -9.38 1.16 -2.21
C THR A 201 -9.13 2.63 -2.58
N GLY A 202 -10.09 3.50 -2.30
CA GLY A 202 -10.04 4.92 -2.61
C GLY A 202 -9.07 5.76 -1.76
N VAL A 203 -8.45 5.22 -0.72
CA VAL A 203 -7.49 5.98 0.11
C VAL A 203 -6.01 5.64 -0.16
N ILE A 204 -5.76 4.73 -1.10
CA ILE A 204 -4.43 4.33 -1.56
C ILE A 204 -4.17 4.95 -2.94
N VAL A 205 -2.91 5.26 -3.24
CA VAL A 205 -2.52 5.68 -4.58
C VAL A 205 -2.27 4.45 -5.45
N TRP A 206 -2.98 4.35 -6.57
CA TRP A 206 -2.81 3.31 -7.57
C TRP A 206 -1.94 3.78 -8.74
N GLU A 207 -1.23 2.85 -9.37
CA GLU A 207 -0.35 3.10 -10.50
C GLU A 207 -1.05 3.82 -11.66
N ALA A 208 -2.29 3.43 -11.96
CA ALA A 208 -3.09 4.07 -12.98
C ALA A 208 -3.30 5.57 -12.70
N ALA A 209 -3.54 5.96 -11.44
CA ALA A 209 -3.69 7.35 -11.06
C ALA A 209 -2.39 8.15 -11.32
N ILE A 210 -1.23 7.55 -11.01
CA ILE A 210 0.08 8.16 -11.30
C ILE A 210 0.28 8.34 -12.82
N CYS A 211 -0.08 7.33 -13.61
CA CYS A 211 -0.01 7.40 -15.07
C CYS A 211 -0.93 8.48 -15.63
N LEU A 212 -2.18 8.56 -15.15
CA LEU A 212 -3.12 9.58 -15.58
C LEU A 212 -2.63 10.98 -15.24
N SER A 213 -2.06 11.20 -14.06
CA SER A 213 -1.51 12.50 -13.68
C SER A 213 -0.35 12.93 -14.57
N ASN A 214 0.56 12.02 -14.91
CA ASN A 214 1.62 12.31 -15.89
C ASN A 214 1.05 12.59 -17.28
N TRP A 215 -0.02 11.90 -17.67
CA TRP A 215 -0.70 12.14 -18.94
C TRP A 215 -1.40 13.50 -18.98
N ILE A 216 -2.09 13.89 -17.92
CA ILE A 216 -2.67 15.23 -17.77
C ILE A 216 -1.57 16.29 -17.89
N ALA A 217 -0.42 16.07 -17.26
CA ALA A 217 0.73 16.97 -17.33
C ALA A 217 1.35 17.10 -18.73
N ASP A 218 1.22 16.09 -19.59
CA ASP A 218 1.63 16.17 -21.00
C ASP A 218 0.61 16.89 -21.89
N LEU A 219 -0.66 16.89 -21.48
CA LEU A 219 -1.76 17.53 -22.20
C LEU A 219 -1.93 19.01 -21.80
N THR A 220 -0.86 19.66 -21.30
CA THR A 220 -0.86 21.07 -20.91
C THR A 220 -1.54 21.95 -21.96
N GLY A 221 -2.40 22.88 -21.52
CA GLY A 221 -3.16 23.78 -22.40
C GLY A 221 -4.47 23.19 -22.93
N GLN A 222 -4.61 21.86 -23.06
CA GLN A 222 -5.91 21.26 -23.44
C GLN A 222 -6.95 21.38 -22.32
N PHE A 223 -6.48 21.58 -21.09
CA PHE A 223 -7.28 21.77 -19.88
C PHE A 223 -7.67 23.22 -19.64
N ASP A 224 -7.15 24.18 -20.42
CA ASP A 224 -7.38 25.60 -20.19
C ASP A 224 -8.86 25.97 -20.34
N ASN A 225 -9.40 26.64 -19.32
CA ASN A 225 -10.79 27.06 -19.21
C ASN A 225 -11.81 25.91 -19.37
N LYS A 226 -11.40 24.66 -19.11
CA LYS A 226 -12.29 23.49 -19.16
C LYS A 226 -12.89 23.18 -17.80
N VAL A 227 -14.11 22.64 -17.80
CA VAL A 227 -14.68 21.96 -16.63
C VAL A 227 -14.25 20.50 -16.67
N VAL A 228 -13.52 20.08 -15.64
CA VAL A 228 -12.97 18.73 -15.50
C VAL A 228 -13.72 18.00 -14.40
N LEU A 229 -14.10 16.75 -14.64
CA LEU A 229 -14.67 15.89 -13.60
C LEU A 229 -13.85 14.61 -13.49
N GLU A 230 -13.47 14.25 -12.26
CA GLU A 230 -12.84 12.97 -11.96
C GLU A 230 -13.87 11.98 -11.40
N LEU A 231 -14.05 10.84 -12.06
CA LEU A 231 -14.88 9.73 -11.58
C LEU A 231 -14.04 8.78 -10.73
N GLY A 232 -14.54 8.41 -9.55
CA GLY A 232 -13.84 7.47 -8.66
C GLY A 232 -12.47 8.01 -8.26
N ALA A 233 -12.44 9.27 -7.81
CA ALA A 233 -11.20 10.01 -7.62
C ALA A 233 -10.28 9.38 -6.56
N GLY A 234 -10.84 8.65 -5.58
CA GLY A 234 -10.07 8.02 -4.53
C GLY A 234 -9.13 9.01 -3.83
N CYS A 235 -7.82 8.87 -4.07
CA CYS A 235 -6.80 9.75 -3.50
C CYS A 235 -6.80 11.18 -4.08
N GLY A 236 -7.36 11.36 -5.28
CA GLY A 236 -7.51 12.64 -5.99
C GLY A 236 -6.27 13.15 -6.71
N LEU A 237 -5.21 12.34 -6.84
CA LEU A 237 -3.97 12.75 -7.49
C LEU A 237 -4.19 13.27 -8.93
N PRO A 238 -4.97 12.61 -9.81
CA PRO A 238 -5.23 13.10 -11.17
C PRO A 238 -6.01 14.41 -11.21
N GLY A 239 -7.10 14.53 -10.46
CA GLY A 239 -7.89 15.76 -10.44
C GLY A 239 -7.15 16.94 -9.80
N ILE A 240 -6.38 16.71 -8.72
CA ILE A 240 -5.50 17.75 -8.16
C ILE A 240 -4.44 18.15 -9.19
N THR A 241 -3.90 17.19 -9.94
CA THR A 241 -2.98 17.48 -11.06
C THR A 241 -3.66 18.34 -12.13
N ALA A 242 -4.90 18.05 -12.52
CA ALA A 242 -5.63 18.92 -13.43
C ALA A 242 -5.81 20.35 -12.86
N ALA A 243 -6.03 20.46 -11.55
CA ALA A 243 -6.28 21.73 -10.87
C ALA A 243 -5.05 22.65 -10.74
N ILE A 244 -3.81 22.14 -10.94
CA ILE A 244 -2.59 22.99 -10.99
C ILE A 244 -2.47 23.76 -12.32
N PHE A 245 -3.24 23.35 -13.34
CA PHE A 245 -3.36 24.03 -14.63
C PHE A 245 -4.54 25.02 -14.61
N ASN A 246 -4.71 25.79 -15.69
CA ASN A 246 -5.70 26.88 -15.75
C ASN A 246 -7.10 26.37 -16.15
N THR A 247 -7.62 25.36 -15.44
CA THR A 247 -8.99 24.87 -15.67
C THR A 247 -10.03 25.87 -15.14
N SER A 248 -11.25 25.84 -15.67
CA SER A 248 -12.34 26.65 -15.11
C SER A 248 -12.80 26.11 -13.77
N LYS A 249 -12.88 24.79 -13.64
CA LYS A 249 -13.35 24.08 -12.44
C LYS A 249 -12.92 22.62 -12.52
N VAL A 250 -12.49 22.06 -11.40
CA VAL A 250 -12.29 20.61 -11.23
C VAL A 250 -13.29 20.08 -10.21
N ILE A 251 -13.99 19.01 -10.57
CA ILE A 251 -14.98 18.33 -9.73
C ILE A 251 -14.43 16.93 -9.41
N LEU A 252 -14.03 16.71 -8.16
CA LEU A 252 -13.57 15.41 -7.69
C LEU A 252 -14.78 14.64 -7.16
N THR A 253 -15.02 13.43 -7.68
CA THR A 253 -16.17 12.63 -7.28
C THR A 253 -15.79 11.25 -6.81
N ASP A 254 -16.45 10.80 -5.74
CA ASP A 254 -16.32 9.45 -5.20
C ASP A 254 -17.63 9.04 -4.51
N TYR A 255 -17.79 7.76 -4.21
CA TYR A 255 -18.96 7.24 -3.51
C TYR A 255 -18.73 7.21 -1.99
N SER A 256 -17.52 6.82 -1.57
CA SER A 256 -17.20 6.53 -0.16
C SER A 256 -17.04 7.83 0.65
N PRO A 257 -17.74 7.99 1.80
CA PRO A 257 -17.55 9.14 2.68
C PRO A 257 -16.10 9.36 3.12
N ILE A 258 -15.35 8.28 3.32
CA ILE A 258 -13.92 8.31 3.68
C ILE A 258 -13.11 8.94 2.54
N SER A 259 -13.28 8.42 1.32
CA SER A 259 -12.57 8.95 0.14
C SER A 259 -12.88 10.43 -0.03
N LEU A 260 -14.15 10.84 0.14
CA LEU A 260 -14.55 12.24 0.07
C LEU A 260 -13.90 13.13 1.15
N GLU A 261 -13.74 12.62 2.37
CA GLU A 261 -13.00 13.34 3.42
C GLU A 261 -11.50 13.42 3.11
N ASN A 262 -10.92 12.33 2.60
CA ASN A 262 -9.52 12.29 2.19
C ASN A 262 -9.23 13.23 1.01
N LEU A 263 -10.13 13.28 0.03
CA LEU A 263 -10.09 14.22 -1.09
C LEU A 263 -10.09 15.67 -0.60
N LYS A 264 -11.00 16.02 0.32
CA LYS A 264 -11.03 17.36 0.92
C LYS A 264 -9.72 17.71 1.61
N HIS A 265 -9.14 16.76 2.35
CA HIS A 265 -7.84 16.93 2.97
C HIS A 265 -6.73 17.15 1.93
N ASN A 266 -6.64 16.29 0.91
CA ASN A 266 -5.62 16.40 -0.14
C ASN A 266 -5.76 17.69 -0.95
N VAL A 267 -6.98 18.15 -1.23
CA VAL A 267 -7.22 19.48 -1.83
C VAL A 267 -6.71 20.59 -0.91
N GLN A 268 -7.00 20.51 0.39
CA GLN A 268 -6.58 21.52 1.36
C GLN A 268 -5.05 21.61 1.51
N VAL A 269 -4.36 20.48 1.57
CA VAL A 269 -2.89 20.44 1.68
C VAL A 269 -2.22 21.02 0.41
N ASN A 270 -2.86 20.88 -0.75
CA ASN A 270 -2.37 21.43 -2.02
C ASN A 270 -2.96 22.80 -2.38
N TYR A 271 -3.68 23.46 -1.47
CA TYR A 271 -4.40 24.70 -1.77
C TYR A 271 -3.50 25.80 -2.34
N SER A 272 -2.25 25.92 -1.87
CA SER A 272 -1.29 26.91 -2.37
C SER A 272 -0.76 26.63 -3.79
N THR A 273 -0.89 25.39 -4.24
CA THR A 273 -0.40 24.91 -5.54
C THR A 273 -1.49 24.95 -6.61
N ILE A 274 -2.73 24.72 -6.20
CA ILE A 274 -3.91 24.67 -7.06
C ILE A 274 -4.22 26.07 -7.60
N LYS A 275 -4.47 26.16 -8.91
CA LYS A 275 -4.83 27.42 -9.61
C LYS A 275 -6.31 27.52 -9.95
N SER A 276 -7.03 26.40 -9.88
CA SER A 276 -8.42 26.27 -10.31
C SER A 276 -9.37 26.16 -9.13
N GLN A 277 -10.66 26.47 -9.34
CA GLN A 277 -11.69 26.09 -8.37
C GLN A 277 -11.80 24.56 -8.31
N VAL A 278 -11.75 24.00 -7.10
CA VAL A 278 -11.95 22.56 -6.86
C VAL A 278 -13.18 22.34 -6.00
N GLU A 279 -14.03 21.40 -6.41
CA GLU A 279 -15.20 20.96 -5.65
C GLU A 279 -15.13 19.44 -5.43
N VAL A 280 -15.49 18.98 -4.23
CA VAL A 280 -15.56 17.55 -3.89
C VAL A 280 -17.02 17.17 -3.68
N LEU A 281 -17.52 16.22 -4.47
CA LEU A 281 -18.93 15.80 -4.46
C LEU A 281 -19.07 14.29 -4.34
N LYS A 282 -20.10 13.83 -3.62
CA LYS A 282 -20.50 12.43 -3.67
C LYS A 282 -21.16 12.14 -5.02
N LEU A 283 -20.74 11.08 -5.70
CA LEU A 283 -21.39 10.59 -6.92
C LEU A 283 -21.54 9.07 -6.85
N ASP A 284 -22.77 8.60 -7.03
CA ASP A 284 -23.08 7.20 -7.32
C ASP A 284 -23.29 7.10 -8.84
N TRP A 285 -22.57 6.19 -9.51
CA TRP A 285 -22.70 6.02 -10.96
C TRP A 285 -24.08 5.47 -11.38
N ASN A 286 -24.88 4.96 -10.44
CA ASN A 286 -26.28 4.61 -10.66
C ASN A 286 -27.24 5.81 -10.49
N ASP A 287 -26.82 6.87 -9.80
CA ASP A 287 -27.64 8.05 -9.51
C ASP A 287 -26.84 9.35 -9.65
N TYR A 288 -26.73 9.83 -10.88
CA TYR A 288 -26.02 11.07 -11.24
C TYR A 288 -26.83 12.35 -10.97
N LYS A 289 -27.78 12.33 -10.02
CA LYS A 289 -28.49 13.53 -9.57
C LYS A 289 -27.51 14.57 -9.01
N GLY A 290 -27.68 15.82 -9.43
CA GLY A 290 -26.89 16.95 -8.94
C GLY A 290 -25.79 17.43 -9.88
N LEU A 291 -25.54 16.74 -10.99
CA LEU A 291 -24.69 17.21 -12.07
C LEU A 291 -25.52 17.49 -13.33
N ASP A 292 -25.30 18.64 -13.95
CA ASP A 292 -26.05 19.03 -15.14
C ASP A 292 -25.65 18.16 -16.34
N PRO A 293 -26.61 17.68 -17.14
CA PRO A 293 -26.32 16.94 -18.36
C PRO A 293 -25.45 17.77 -19.32
N ARG A 294 -24.48 17.13 -19.98
CA ARG A 294 -23.60 17.77 -20.99
C ARG A 294 -22.90 19.04 -20.48
N SER A 295 -22.53 19.08 -19.20
CA SER A 295 -21.87 20.22 -18.57
C SER A 295 -20.34 20.09 -18.51
N ILE A 296 -19.81 18.88 -18.69
CA ILE A 296 -18.40 18.57 -18.48
C ILE A 296 -17.64 18.54 -19.82
N ASP A 297 -16.49 19.22 -19.87
CA ASP A 297 -15.62 19.24 -21.06
C ASP A 297 -14.69 18.03 -21.11
N ILE A 298 -14.12 17.65 -19.96
CA ILE A 298 -13.20 16.54 -19.82
C ILE A 298 -13.61 15.70 -18.60
N ILE A 299 -13.84 14.41 -18.80
CA ILE A 299 -13.97 13.45 -17.70
C ILE A 299 -12.66 12.66 -17.62
N ILE A 300 -12.10 12.53 -16.43
CA ILE A 300 -10.91 11.73 -16.17
C ILE A 300 -11.25 10.60 -15.19
N ALA A 301 -10.58 9.46 -15.30
CA ALA A 301 -10.73 8.35 -14.36
C ALA A 301 -9.51 7.44 -14.39
N SER A 302 -9.22 6.76 -13.27
CA SER A 302 -8.13 5.79 -13.20
C SER A 302 -8.58 4.53 -12.46
N ASP A 303 -8.49 3.38 -13.14
CA ASP A 303 -8.72 2.03 -12.58
C ASP A 303 -10.07 1.82 -11.88
N ILE A 304 -11.11 2.47 -12.39
CA ILE A 304 -12.47 2.45 -11.81
C ILE A 304 -13.33 1.25 -12.26
N ILE A 305 -12.80 0.39 -13.14
CA ILE A 305 -13.47 -0.82 -13.65
C ILE A 305 -12.71 -2.02 -13.12
N TYR A 306 -13.34 -2.74 -12.19
CA TYR A 306 -12.78 -3.95 -11.59
C TYR A 306 -13.84 -5.05 -11.38
N ASP A 307 -15.11 -4.78 -11.68
CA ASP A 307 -16.22 -5.73 -11.69
C ASP A 307 -17.00 -5.64 -13.03
N LYS A 308 -17.50 -6.79 -13.53
CA LYS A 308 -18.21 -6.88 -14.82
C LYS A 308 -19.55 -6.12 -14.87
N MET A 309 -20.11 -5.74 -13.73
CA MET A 309 -21.38 -5.00 -13.62
C MET A 309 -21.19 -3.47 -13.70
N GLN A 310 -19.99 -2.96 -13.42
CA GLN A 310 -19.69 -1.52 -13.42
C GLN A 310 -19.71 -0.82 -14.79
N PRO A 311 -19.27 -1.45 -15.91
CA PRO A 311 -19.13 -0.77 -17.20
C PRO A 311 -20.37 -0.02 -17.68
N LEU A 312 -21.57 -0.60 -17.54
CA LEU A 312 -22.80 0.02 -18.03
C LEU A 312 -23.10 1.35 -17.32
N ASN A 313 -22.92 1.41 -16.00
CA ASN A 313 -23.20 2.59 -15.20
C ASN A 313 -22.20 3.71 -15.45
N ILE A 314 -20.92 3.35 -15.60
CA ILE A 314 -19.85 4.29 -15.95
C ILE A 314 -20.12 4.88 -17.34
N ILE A 315 -20.45 4.06 -18.34
CA ILE A 315 -20.73 4.55 -19.70
C ILE A 315 -21.95 5.46 -19.73
N ASN A 316 -23.00 5.12 -19.00
CA ASN A 316 -24.19 5.97 -18.90
C ASN A 316 -23.84 7.33 -18.27
N THR A 317 -23.04 7.32 -17.20
CA THR A 317 -22.58 8.55 -16.53
C THR A 317 -21.71 9.41 -17.45
N VAL A 318 -20.68 8.82 -18.08
CA VAL A 318 -19.81 9.51 -19.04
C VAL A 318 -20.62 10.08 -20.20
N THR A 319 -21.52 9.28 -20.78
CA THR A 319 -22.37 9.70 -21.91
C THR A 319 -23.34 10.80 -21.51
N HIS A 320 -23.87 10.78 -20.30
CA HIS A 320 -24.81 11.80 -19.82
C HIS A 320 -24.13 13.15 -19.57
N LEU A 321 -22.98 13.13 -18.89
CA LEU A 321 -22.31 14.34 -18.40
C LEU A 321 -21.42 15.03 -19.43
N LEU A 322 -20.80 14.28 -20.34
CA LEU A 322 -19.82 14.82 -21.27
C LEU A 322 -20.47 15.62 -22.41
N LYS A 323 -19.90 16.78 -22.76
CA LYS A 323 -20.28 17.57 -23.95
C LYS A 323 -19.97 16.83 -25.25
N VAL A 324 -20.67 17.18 -26.33
CA VAL A 324 -20.27 16.79 -27.69
C VAL A 324 -18.88 17.39 -27.97
N GLY A 325 -17.95 16.59 -28.49
CA GLY A 325 -16.55 16.94 -28.63
C GLY A 325 -15.73 16.94 -27.32
N GLY A 326 -16.36 16.65 -26.17
CA GLY A 326 -15.68 16.44 -24.90
C GLY A 326 -14.88 15.13 -24.89
N LYS A 327 -13.91 15.04 -23.99
CA LYS A 327 -13.00 13.89 -23.88
C LYS A 327 -13.20 13.11 -22.59
N PHE A 328 -13.18 11.79 -22.68
CA PHE A 328 -12.99 10.89 -21.54
C PHE A 328 -11.58 10.32 -21.59
N LEU A 329 -10.77 10.62 -20.58
CA LEU A 329 -9.39 10.15 -20.44
C LEU A 329 -9.34 9.11 -19.33
N TYR A 330 -8.96 7.89 -19.66
CA TYR A 330 -9.01 6.76 -18.75
C TYR A 330 -7.69 5.99 -18.76
N THR A 331 -7.17 5.69 -17.58
CA THR A 331 -6.01 4.80 -17.42
C THR A 331 -6.41 3.57 -16.63
N TYR A 332 -5.96 2.40 -17.04
CA TYR A 332 -6.35 1.13 -16.43
C TYR A 332 -5.30 0.05 -16.65
N THR A 333 -5.42 -1.04 -15.90
CA THR A 333 -4.64 -2.27 -16.12
C THR A 333 -5.48 -3.24 -16.96
N ASP A 334 -4.91 -3.83 -18.01
CA ASP A 334 -5.69 -4.59 -19.00
C ASP A 334 -6.21 -5.97 -18.55
N GLU A 335 -5.77 -6.47 -17.40
CA GLU A 335 -6.29 -7.70 -16.79
C GLU A 335 -7.50 -7.47 -15.87
N ARG A 336 -8.04 -6.24 -15.80
CA ARG A 336 -9.20 -5.92 -14.96
C ARG A 336 -10.48 -6.55 -15.53
N ALA A 337 -11.25 -7.23 -14.67
CA ALA A 337 -12.56 -7.74 -15.04
C ALA A 337 -13.50 -6.60 -15.47
N GLY A 338 -14.17 -6.75 -16.63
CA GLY A 338 -15.14 -5.76 -17.13
C GLY A 338 -14.59 -4.79 -18.20
N ILE A 339 -13.28 -4.77 -18.44
CA ILE A 339 -12.69 -3.80 -19.39
C ILE A 339 -13.08 -4.06 -20.84
N ASP A 340 -13.14 -5.33 -21.26
CA ASP A 340 -13.55 -5.72 -22.61
C ASP A 340 -15.03 -5.38 -22.83
N GLU A 341 -15.87 -5.62 -21.82
CA GLU A 341 -17.27 -5.23 -21.83
C GLU A 341 -17.43 -3.71 -21.93
N PHE A 342 -16.61 -2.93 -21.21
CA PHE A 342 -16.61 -1.47 -21.31
C PHE A 342 -16.25 -0.98 -22.72
N ILE A 343 -15.17 -1.51 -23.30
CA ILE A 343 -14.74 -1.16 -24.66
C ILE A 343 -15.81 -1.54 -25.70
N ALA A 344 -16.49 -2.67 -25.53
CA ALA A 344 -17.56 -3.08 -26.43
C ALA A 344 -18.83 -2.20 -26.31
N LEU A 345 -19.09 -1.64 -25.14
CA LEU A 345 -20.29 -0.86 -24.84
C LEU A 345 -20.15 0.64 -25.18
N ILE A 346 -18.94 1.21 -25.20
CA ILE A 346 -18.71 2.65 -25.41
C ILE A 346 -18.91 3.09 -26.88
N LYS A 347 -20.19 3.19 -27.27
CA LYS A 347 -20.63 3.61 -28.61
C LYS A 347 -20.83 5.13 -28.70
N GLY A 348 -20.65 5.70 -29.88
CA GLY A 348 -20.81 7.15 -30.10
C GLY A 348 -19.58 7.97 -29.69
N PHE A 349 -18.43 7.32 -29.57
CA PHE A 349 -17.15 7.94 -29.29
C PHE A 349 -16.13 7.52 -30.34
N ASN A 350 -15.19 8.42 -30.67
CA ASN A 350 -13.94 8.04 -31.33
C ASN A 350 -12.95 7.58 -30.26
N LEU A 351 -12.46 6.34 -30.35
CA LEU A 351 -11.64 5.70 -29.33
C LEU A 351 -10.19 5.57 -29.79
N GLU A 352 -9.26 5.95 -28.91
CA GLU A 352 -7.82 5.74 -29.07
C GLU A 352 -7.30 5.04 -27.81
N ILE A 353 -6.67 3.87 -27.98
CA ILE A 353 -6.09 3.08 -26.88
C ILE A 353 -4.60 2.89 -27.14
N SER A 354 -3.77 3.09 -26.12
CA SER A 354 -2.32 2.93 -26.21
C SER A 354 -1.73 2.41 -24.89
N LYS A 355 -0.52 1.82 -24.95
CA LYS A 355 0.29 1.53 -23.74
C LYS A 355 0.79 2.86 -23.14
N ILE A 356 1.07 2.89 -21.84
CA ILE A 356 1.69 4.07 -21.22
C ILE A 356 3.09 4.35 -21.83
N PRO A 357 3.46 5.62 -22.05
CA PRO A 357 4.81 5.99 -22.51
C PRO A 357 5.91 5.62 -21.51
N ASN A 358 7.08 5.21 -22.00
CA ASN A 358 8.24 4.86 -21.16
C ASN A 358 8.64 5.96 -20.17
N LYS A 359 8.43 7.24 -20.52
CA LYS A 359 8.75 8.37 -19.65
C LYS A 359 7.93 8.40 -18.35
N TYR A 360 6.72 7.81 -18.32
CA TYR A 360 5.91 7.74 -17.10
C TYR A 360 6.44 6.70 -16.10
N ARG A 361 7.39 5.85 -16.52
CA ARG A 361 8.06 4.90 -15.63
C ARG A 361 9.07 5.56 -14.69
N LYS A 362 9.45 6.80 -14.97
CA LYS A 362 10.34 7.57 -14.09
C LYS A 362 9.49 8.33 -13.07
N LEU A 363 9.29 7.73 -11.91
CA LEU A 363 8.56 8.33 -10.81
C LEU A 363 9.47 9.20 -9.95
N ASP A 364 9.02 10.41 -9.63
CA ASP A 364 9.72 11.35 -8.75
C ASP A 364 8.88 11.61 -7.50
N ILE A 365 9.23 10.86 -6.44
CA ILE A 365 8.57 10.90 -5.13
C ILE A 365 9.66 11.07 -4.05
N PRO A 366 10.17 12.29 -3.81
CA PRO A 366 11.46 12.48 -3.11
C PRO A 366 11.46 12.11 -1.64
N ASN A 367 10.30 11.85 -1.03
CA ASN A 367 10.22 11.38 0.35
C ASN A 367 10.15 9.84 0.47
N ILE A 368 10.32 9.12 -0.63
CA ILE A 368 10.42 7.65 -0.68
C ILE A 368 11.65 7.26 -1.50
N SER A 369 12.37 6.22 -1.07
CA SER A 369 13.52 5.70 -1.82
C SER A 369 13.09 5.06 -3.15
N ALA A 370 13.99 5.03 -4.14
CA ALA A 370 13.70 4.43 -5.44
C ALA A 370 13.26 2.96 -5.34
N ASP A 371 13.84 2.19 -4.43
CA ASP A 371 13.49 0.78 -4.22
C ASP A 371 12.07 0.64 -3.63
N CYS A 372 11.70 1.48 -2.66
CA CYS A 372 10.34 1.50 -2.12
C CYS A 372 9.29 1.93 -3.17
N ILE A 373 9.65 2.85 -4.07
CA ILE A 373 8.79 3.22 -5.20
C ILE A 373 8.56 2.01 -6.11
N GLN A 374 9.61 1.25 -6.45
CA GLN A 374 9.48 0.04 -7.28
C GLN A 374 8.63 -1.04 -6.62
N LEU A 375 8.80 -1.24 -5.31
CA LEU A 375 8.00 -2.21 -4.56
C LEU A 375 6.53 -1.79 -4.43
N LYS A 376 6.26 -0.50 -4.25
CA LYS A 376 4.89 0.02 -4.07
C LYS A 376 4.13 0.13 -5.40
N PHE A 377 4.81 0.42 -6.50
CA PHE A 377 4.20 0.65 -7.81
C PHE A 377 4.78 -0.27 -8.90
N PRO A 378 4.81 -1.60 -8.69
CA PRO A 378 5.56 -2.51 -9.56
C PRO A 378 5.05 -2.52 -11.00
N ILE A 379 3.74 -2.33 -11.22
CA ILE A 379 3.12 -2.41 -12.55
C ILE A 379 3.67 -1.32 -13.49
N ILE A 380 4.06 -0.16 -12.96
CA ILE A 380 4.67 0.91 -13.75
C ILE A 380 6.02 0.48 -14.34
N PHE A 381 6.76 -0.39 -13.66
CA PHE A 381 8.10 -0.81 -14.04
C PHE A 381 8.14 -2.10 -14.87
N ASP A 382 7.07 -2.90 -14.84
CA ASP A 382 6.98 -4.14 -15.60
C ASP A 382 6.96 -3.87 -17.12
N ASP A 383 7.99 -4.35 -17.82
CA ASP A 383 8.11 -4.29 -19.27
C ASP A 383 7.67 -5.62 -19.87
N GLN A 384 6.37 -5.81 -20.07
CA GLN A 384 5.87 -6.88 -20.94
C GLN A 384 5.97 -6.44 -22.40
N SER A 385 7.20 -6.27 -22.87
CA SER A 385 7.51 -6.03 -24.28
C SER A 385 7.40 -7.33 -25.08
N ALA A 386 6.17 -7.76 -25.33
CA ALA A 386 5.82 -8.45 -26.57
C ALA A 386 4.75 -7.62 -27.27
N ASP A 387 5.14 -6.90 -28.31
CA ASP A 387 4.20 -6.26 -29.23
C ASP A 387 3.47 -7.34 -30.02
N ILE A 388 2.26 -7.68 -29.58
CA ILE A 388 1.27 -8.28 -30.47
C ILE A 388 0.39 -7.13 -30.95
N THR A 389 0.78 -6.53 -32.08
CA THR A 389 -0.15 -5.76 -32.90
C THR A 389 -1.19 -6.73 -33.47
N THR A 390 -2.30 -6.94 -32.78
CA THR A 390 -3.46 -7.62 -33.40
C THR A 390 -4.21 -6.61 -34.26
N ASN A 391 -3.87 -6.62 -35.54
CA ASN A 391 -4.73 -6.07 -36.59
C ASN A 391 -5.92 -7.04 -36.73
N PRO A 392 -7.19 -6.61 -36.60
CA PRO A 392 -8.31 -7.55 -36.53
C PRO A 392 -8.77 -7.92 -37.95
N GLN A 393 -8.06 -8.80 -38.66
CA GLN A 393 -8.63 -9.49 -39.83
C GLN A 393 -8.01 -10.89 -40.07
N SER A 394 -8.91 -11.79 -40.51
CA SER A 394 -8.78 -13.14 -41.08
C SER A 394 -8.61 -14.35 -40.15
N ASN A 395 -9.68 -15.16 -40.18
CA ASN A 395 -9.78 -16.59 -39.89
C ASN A 395 -8.52 -17.39 -40.27
N ASP A 396 -8.09 -18.31 -39.42
CA ASP A 396 -8.26 -19.73 -39.71
C ASP A 396 -7.94 -20.62 -38.50
N SER A 397 -8.68 -21.72 -38.44
CA SER A 397 -8.57 -22.84 -37.52
C SER A 397 -7.25 -23.60 -37.65
N THR A 398 -6.61 -23.95 -36.53
CA THR A 398 -6.11 -25.31 -36.26
C THR A 398 -5.67 -25.44 -34.79
N ASN A 399 -6.15 -26.51 -34.16
CA ASN A 399 -5.57 -27.15 -32.98
C ASN A 399 -4.06 -27.33 -33.16
N ASP A 400 -3.28 -27.10 -32.10
CA ASP A 400 -2.17 -27.98 -31.76
C ASP A 400 -1.90 -27.90 -30.25
N MET A 401 -2.21 -29.01 -29.57
CA MET A 401 -1.74 -29.32 -28.23
C MET A 401 -0.29 -29.76 -28.32
N ILE A 402 0.60 -29.12 -27.56
CA ILE A 402 1.94 -29.65 -27.31
C ILE A 402 1.99 -30.06 -25.84
N GLU A 403 1.84 -31.37 -25.63
CA GLU A 403 2.31 -32.07 -24.44
C GLU A 403 3.84 -32.06 -24.43
N LEU A 404 4.43 -31.69 -23.29
CA LEU A 404 5.78 -32.12 -22.92
C LEU A 404 5.78 -32.48 -21.44
N ASP A 405 5.63 -33.79 -21.18
CA ASP A 405 6.06 -34.47 -19.96
C ASP A 405 7.59 -34.38 -19.81
N GLY A 406 8.10 -34.28 -18.58
CA GLY A 406 9.49 -34.63 -18.30
C GLY A 406 10.14 -34.00 -17.07
N GLU A 407 10.00 -34.69 -15.95
CA GLU A 407 10.97 -34.83 -14.85
C GLU A 407 11.14 -33.71 -13.79
N VAL A 408 10.93 -34.19 -12.57
CA VAL A 408 11.04 -33.54 -11.28
C VAL A 408 12.50 -33.55 -10.85
N ASP A 409 13.14 -32.37 -10.81
CA ASP A 409 14.31 -32.16 -9.97
C ASP A 409 13.89 -31.41 -8.70
N ARG A 410 13.75 -32.17 -7.62
CA ARG A 410 13.61 -31.63 -6.27
C ARG A 410 14.97 -31.08 -5.91
N HIS A 411 15.10 -29.76 -5.66
CA HIS A 411 15.97 -29.12 -4.66
C HIS A 411 15.78 -27.59 -4.75
N GLY A 412 15.20 -26.97 -3.71
CA GLY A 412 15.40 -25.55 -3.35
C GLY A 412 14.56 -24.49 -4.10
N SER A 413 13.77 -23.73 -3.34
CA SER A 413 13.02 -22.50 -3.68
C SER A 413 11.83 -22.59 -4.65
N GLY A 414 10.71 -23.14 -4.18
CA GLY A 414 9.36 -22.67 -4.57
C GLY A 414 8.91 -21.65 -3.52
N TYR A 415 8.40 -20.47 -3.81
CA TYR A 415 7.42 -20.12 -4.84
C TYR A 415 7.70 -18.73 -5.43
N ARG A 416 8.19 -18.67 -6.68
CA ARG A 416 7.90 -17.57 -7.60
C ARG A 416 6.67 -17.99 -8.41
N ASN A 417 5.47 -17.69 -7.91
CA ASN A 417 4.29 -17.58 -8.76
C ASN A 417 4.17 -16.10 -9.14
N ILE A 418 4.77 -15.74 -10.28
CA ILE A 418 4.47 -14.47 -10.94
C ILE A 418 3.06 -14.64 -11.51
N VAL A 419 2.05 -14.21 -10.75
CA VAL A 419 0.77 -13.81 -11.35
C VAL A 419 1.13 -12.73 -12.36
N SER A 420 0.74 -12.88 -13.63
CA SER A 420 0.93 -11.78 -14.58
C SER A 420 0.30 -10.53 -13.96
N ARG A 421 1.07 -9.47 -13.87
CA ARG A 421 0.57 -8.16 -13.47
C ARG A 421 0.28 -7.46 -14.78
N GLY A 422 -1.00 -7.28 -15.10
CA GLY A 422 -1.43 -6.73 -16.39
C GLY A 422 -0.74 -5.41 -16.79
N ILE A 423 -0.91 -5.01 -18.05
CA ILE A 423 -0.24 -3.86 -18.64
C ILE A 423 -1.09 -2.60 -18.47
N LEU A 424 -0.46 -1.51 -18.02
CA LEU A 424 -1.09 -0.19 -17.95
C LEU A 424 -1.34 0.38 -19.35
N LYS A 425 -2.59 0.78 -19.60
CA LYS A 425 -3.06 1.39 -20.84
C LYS A 425 -3.71 2.74 -20.60
N MET A 426 -3.72 3.55 -21.64
CA MET A 426 -4.40 4.83 -21.74
C MET A 426 -5.49 4.72 -22.80
N LEU A 427 -6.70 5.18 -22.49
CA LEU A 427 -7.84 5.27 -23.39
C LEU A 427 -8.30 6.73 -23.45
N CYS A 428 -8.34 7.29 -24.66
CA CYS A 428 -8.95 8.57 -24.95
C CYS A 428 -10.21 8.33 -25.79
N ALA A 429 -11.37 8.71 -25.27
CA ALA A 429 -12.64 8.64 -25.98
C ALA A 429 -13.18 10.06 -26.22
N THR A 430 -13.32 10.46 -27.48
CA THR A 430 -13.91 11.76 -27.85
C THR A 430 -15.36 11.57 -28.27
N LYS A 431 -16.29 12.26 -27.62
CA LYS A 431 -17.72 12.12 -27.90
C LYS A 431 -18.11 12.73 -29.25
N LEU A 432 -18.78 11.95 -30.10
CA LEU A 432 -19.23 12.35 -31.44
C LEU A 432 -20.39 13.35 -31.42
#